data_AF-A0A969Z2Y5-F1
#
_entry.id   AF-A0A969Z2Y5-F1
#
_cell.length_a   1.000
_cell.length_b   1.000
_cell.length_c   1.000
_cell.angle_alpha   90.00
_cell.angle_beta   90.00
_cell.angle_gamma   90.00
#
_symmetry.space_group_name_H-M   'P 1'
#
loop_
_entity.id
_entity.type
_entity.pdbx_description
1 polymer ?
#
loop_
_entity_poly.entity_id
_entity_poly.type
_entity_poly.pdbx_seq_one_letter_code
_entity_poly.pdbx_strand_id
1 'polypeptide(L)'
;WSTQDCMTLDGIPYIGNLTPRSPNIYVATGFNKWGMTNGMAAGLIISDLIIKGQNEWAEIYSPQRITPSAIKSFITENVNVAKNFIKGKLENFDEEVDIEAGEAALIEIKGNRIGVYKDENGRLYMVDTTCTHLGCELNWNSAEKSWDCPCHGSRFSYDGEIIEGPAIEPLKPVGEGKNRVEARIIK
;
A
#
# COMPACT_ATOMS: atom_id res chain seq x y z
N TRP A 1 -15.43 4.47 11.32
CA TRP A 1 -14.19 3.77 11.69
C TRP A 1 -13.75 2.97 10.49
N SER A 2 -12.60 3.30 9.89
CA SER A 2 -11.93 2.46 8.89
C SER A 2 -10.72 1.79 9.56
N THR A 3 -10.36 0.60 9.10
CA THR A 3 -9.18 -0.12 9.59
C THR A 3 -8.35 -0.58 8.40
N GLN A 4 -7.06 -0.29 8.45
CA GLN A 4 -6.07 -0.72 7.47
C GLN A 4 -5.28 -1.87 8.10
N ASP A 5 -5.11 -2.96 7.38
CA ASP A 5 -4.24 -4.04 7.84
C ASP A 5 -3.58 -4.75 6.67
N CYS A 6 -2.33 -5.11 6.85
CA CYS A 6 -1.62 -5.97 5.93
C CYS A 6 -2.09 -7.40 6.18
N MET A 7 -2.46 -8.09 5.10
CA MET A 7 -2.85 -9.49 5.18
C MET A 7 -1.78 -10.38 4.58
N THR A 8 -1.45 -11.45 5.29
CA THR A 8 -0.50 -12.45 4.78
C THR A 8 -1.15 -13.29 3.69
N LEU A 9 -0.33 -13.83 2.79
CA LEU A 9 -0.79 -14.55 1.59
C LEU A 9 -1.65 -15.79 1.90
N ASP A 10 -1.49 -16.36 3.09
CA ASP A 10 -2.21 -17.54 3.57
C ASP A 10 -3.14 -17.25 4.76
N GLY A 11 -3.26 -15.99 5.19
CA GLY A 11 -4.13 -15.61 6.30
C GLY A 11 -3.61 -15.99 7.69
N ILE A 12 -2.38 -16.49 7.81
CA ILE A 12 -1.73 -16.73 9.11
C ILE A 12 -0.70 -15.61 9.37
N PRO A 13 -0.60 -15.02 10.57
CA PRO A 13 0.43 -14.01 10.85
C PRO A 13 1.87 -14.51 10.63
N TYR A 14 2.77 -13.61 10.29
CA TYR A 14 4.21 -13.88 10.30
C TYR A 14 4.78 -13.53 11.68
N ILE A 15 5.23 -14.54 12.44
CA ILE A 15 5.77 -14.41 13.79
C ILE A 15 7.03 -15.29 13.91
N GLY A 16 8.17 -14.69 14.27
CA GLY A 16 9.42 -15.41 14.51
C GLY A 16 10.62 -14.71 13.89
N ASN A 17 11.71 -15.44 13.67
CA ASN A 17 12.95 -14.87 13.09
C ASN A 17 12.72 -14.41 11.65
N LEU A 18 13.13 -13.17 11.36
CA LEU A 18 12.93 -12.54 10.06
C LEU A 18 13.62 -13.32 8.94
N THR A 19 14.90 -13.67 9.12
CA THR A 19 15.65 -14.51 8.19
C THR A 19 16.65 -15.40 8.93
N PRO A 20 17.14 -16.50 8.33
CA PRO A 20 18.23 -17.30 8.89
C PRO A 20 19.53 -16.51 9.09
N ARG A 21 19.73 -15.43 8.31
CA ARG A 21 20.94 -14.59 8.37
C ARG A 21 20.89 -13.55 9.50
N SER A 22 19.70 -13.32 10.06
CA SER A 22 19.47 -12.37 11.14
C SER A 22 18.76 -13.05 12.30
N PRO A 23 19.40 -14.02 12.98
CA PRO A 23 18.75 -14.85 14.00
C PRO A 23 18.31 -14.05 15.24
N ASN A 24 18.82 -12.83 15.44
CA ASN A 24 18.43 -11.98 16.56
C ASN A 24 17.38 -10.93 16.19
N ILE A 25 16.85 -10.97 14.96
CA ILE A 25 15.77 -10.08 14.50
C ILE A 25 14.49 -10.90 14.41
N TYR A 26 13.51 -10.54 15.24
CA TYR A 26 12.18 -11.13 15.24
C TYR A 26 11.18 -10.17 14.63
N VAL A 27 10.19 -10.70 13.92
CA VAL A 27 9.08 -9.95 13.33
C VAL A 27 7.76 -10.55 13.82
N ALA A 28 6.77 -9.69 14.02
CA ALA A 28 5.37 -10.06 14.22
C ALA A 28 4.51 -9.10 13.38
N THR A 29 3.94 -9.60 12.28
CA THR A 29 3.19 -8.77 11.33
C THR A 29 2.09 -9.57 10.62
N GLY A 30 1.22 -8.86 9.90
CA GLY A 30 0.13 -9.45 9.13
C GLY A 30 -0.93 -10.08 10.01
N PHE A 31 -1.42 -9.34 11.01
CA PHE A 31 -2.34 -9.87 12.02
C PHE A 31 -3.77 -10.11 11.50
N ASN A 32 -4.06 -9.83 10.23
CA ASN A 32 -5.32 -10.17 9.55
C ASN A 32 -6.57 -9.65 10.28
N LYS A 33 -6.46 -8.49 10.92
CA LYS A 33 -7.43 -7.72 11.71
C LYS A 33 -7.70 -8.28 13.11
N TRP A 34 -6.92 -9.27 13.54
CA TRP A 34 -7.03 -9.92 14.84
C TRP A 34 -5.85 -9.57 15.76
N GLY A 35 -5.46 -8.29 15.78
CA GLY A 35 -4.26 -7.82 16.50
C GLY A 35 -4.24 -8.15 18.00
N MET A 36 -5.39 -8.14 18.68
CA MET A 36 -5.45 -8.51 20.11
C MET A 36 -5.10 -9.98 20.34
N THR A 37 -5.69 -10.89 19.56
CA THR A 37 -5.45 -12.34 19.68
C THR A 37 -4.05 -12.71 19.17
N ASN A 38 -3.70 -12.24 17.97
CA ASN A 38 -2.45 -12.56 17.31
C ASN A 38 -1.24 -11.87 17.97
N GLY A 39 -1.45 -10.73 18.63
CA GLY A 39 -0.44 -10.10 19.48
C GLY A 39 -0.06 -10.95 20.69
N MET A 40 -1.05 -11.60 21.34
CA MET A 40 -0.77 -12.54 22.43
C MET A 40 -0.02 -13.78 21.93
N ALA A 41 -0.46 -14.36 20.81
CA ALA A 41 0.25 -15.48 20.17
C ALA A 41 1.70 -15.09 19.84
N ALA A 42 1.91 -13.88 19.30
CA ALA A 42 3.25 -13.36 19.01
C ALA A 42 4.13 -13.24 20.25
N GLY A 43 3.58 -12.70 21.34
CA GLY A 43 4.29 -12.60 22.62
C GLY A 43 4.74 -13.95 23.15
N LEU A 44 3.86 -14.96 23.12
CA LEU A 44 4.18 -16.31 23.57
C LEU A 44 5.27 -16.96 22.71
N ILE A 45 5.12 -16.91 21.39
CA ILE A 45 6.06 -17.53 20.45
C ILE A 45 7.44 -16.86 20.56
N ILE A 46 7.51 -15.53 20.49
CA ILE A 46 8.80 -14.81 20.53
C ILE A 46 9.49 -14.99 21.88
N SER A 47 8.75 -14.93 22.99
CA SER A 47 9.31 -15.18 24.33
C SER A 47 9.95 -16.56 24.44
N ASP A 48 9.25 -17.60 23.97
CA ASP A 48 9.77 -18.96 23.97
C ASP A 48 10.98 -19.14 23.05
N LEU A 49 10.96 -18.52 21.86
CA LEU A 49 12.12 -18.53 20.96
C LEU A 49 13.34 -17.85 21.59
N ILE A 50 13.16 -16.80 22.40
CA ILE A 50 14.26 -16.10 23.08
C ILE A 50 14.78 -16.91 24.28
N ILE A 51 13.89 -17.43 25.12
CA ILE A 51 14.25 -18.07 26.39
C ILE A 51 14.64 -19.54 26.21
N LYS A 52 13.87 -20.27 25.39
CA LYS A 52 13.99 -21.72 25.23
C LYS A 52 14.66 -22.12 23.92
N GLY A 53 14.74 -21.19 22.95
CA GLY A 53 15.23 -21.47 21.59
C GLY A 53 14.25 -22.21 20.69
N GLN A 54 13.04 -22.52 21.16
CA GLN A 54 12.02 -23.26 20.42
C GLN A 54 10.61 -22.98 20.96
N ASN A 55 9.60 -23.15 20.11
CA ASN A 55 8.20 -23.11 20.46
C ASN A 55 7.40 -24.06 19.55
N GLU A 56 6.37 -24.72 20.09
CA GLU A 56 5.61 -25.75 19.38
C GLU A 56 4.83 -25.22 18.15
N TRP A 57 4.52 -23.91 18.12
CA TRP A 57 3.81 -23.27 17.02
C TRP A 57 4.74 -22.48 16.08
N ALA A 58 6.04 -22.40 16.37
CA ALA A 58 6.96 -21.53 15.63
C ALA A 58 6.99 -21.79 14.12
N GLU A 59 6.86 -23.05 13.68
CA GLU A 59 6.88 -23.40 12.26
C GLU A 59 5.67 -22.85 11.51
N ILE A 60 4.47 -22.94 12.10
CA ILE A 60 3.21 -22.49 11.48
C ILE A 60 3.21 -20.98 11.28
N TYR A 61 3.77 -20.23 12.23
CA TYR A 61 3.80 -18.77 12.14
C TYR A 61 5.08 -18.24 11.51
N SER A 62 6.06 -19.09 11.19
CA SER A 62 7.37 -18.67 10.68
C SER A 62 7.22 -17.70 9.50
N PRO A 63 7.93 -16.55 9.50
CA PRO A 63 8.02 -15.64 8.35
C PRO A 63 8.58 -16.32 7.09
N GLN A 64 9.26 -17.45 7.25
CA GLN A 64 9.95 -18.18 6.19
C GLN A 64 9.13 -19.35 5.67
N ARG A 65 7.91 -19.55 6.18
CA ARG A 65 7.06 -20.67 5.76
C ARG A 65 6.62 -20.50 4.30
N ILE A 66 6.45 -21.62 3.63
CA ILE A 66 5.88 -21.68 2.28
C ILE A 66 4.65 -22.57 2.34
N THR A 67 3.49 -22.02 1.98
CA THR A 67 2.24 -22.77 1.92
C THR A 67 1.72 -22.80 0.47
N PRO A 68 1.04 -23.88 0.04
CA PRO A 68 0.44 -23.92 -1.30
C PRO A 68 -0.54 -22.77 -1.56
N SER A 69 -1.29 -22.36 -0.52
CA SER A 69 -2.17 -21.19 -0.58
C SER A 69 -1.37 -19.91 -0.84
N ALA A 70 -0.26 -19.69 -0.12
CA ALA A 70 0.58 -18.51 -0.31
C ALA A 70 1.13 -18.39 -1.73
N ILE A 71 1.53 -19.51 -2.37
CA ILE A 71 2.01 -19.50 -3.77
C ILE A 71 0.89 -19.07 -4.73
N LYS A 72 -0.32 -19.62 -4.55
CA LYS A 72 -1.47 -19.28 -5.38
C LYS A 72 -1.86 -17.80 -5.21
N SER A 73 -1.95 -17.34 -3.97
CA SER A 73 -2.23 -15.94 -3.65
C SER A 73 -1.16 -15.02 -4.23
N PHE A 74 0.13 -15.34 -4.08
CA PHE A 74 1.23 -14.55 -4.62
C PHE A 74 1.11 -14.34 -6.13
N ILE A 75 0.84 -15.40 -6.90
CA ILE A 75 0.65 -15.29 -8.35
C ILE A 75 -0.57 -14.42 -8.66
N THR A 76 -1.68 -14.64 -7.95
CA THR A 76 -2.94 -13.90 -8.16
C THR A 76 -2.75 -12.40 -7.90
N GLU A 77 -2.10 -12.04 -6.79
CA GLU A 77 -1.85 -10.64 -6.45
C GLU A 77 -0.92 -9.97 -7.46
N ASN A 78 0.16 -10.63 -7.90
CA ASN A 78 1.04 -10.06 -8.92
C ASN A 78 0.34 -9.86 -10.27
N VAL A 79 -0.59 -10.77 -10.65
CA VAL A 79 -1.43 -10.58 -11.85
C VAL A 79 -2.38 -9.40 -11.67
N ASN A 80 -2.97 -9.23 -10.48
CA ASN A 80 -3.82 -8.07 -10.17
C ASN A 80 -3.03 -6.76 -10.26
N VAL A 81 -1.81 -6.72 -9.72
CA VAL A 81 -0.90 -5.56 -9.83
C VAL A 81 -0.65 -5.23 -11.30
N ALA A 82 -0.26 -6.21 -12.11
CA ALA A 82 0.00 -6.00 -13.54
C ALA A 82 -1.24 -5.49 -14.28
N LYS A 83 -2.41 -6.07 -13.97
CA LYS A 83 -3.70 -5.64 -14.52
C LYS A 83 -4.02 -4.19 -14.16
N ASN A 84 -3.88 -3.83 -12.88
CA ASN A 84 -4.16 -2.47 -12.40
C ASN A 84 -3.18 -1.45 -12.98
N PHE A 85 -1.90 -1.81 -13.10
CA PHE A 85 -0.89 -0.98 -13.76
C PHE A 85 -1.29 -0.69 -15.21
N ILE A 86 -1.61 -1.72 -16.00
CA ILE A 86 -1.97 -1.53 -17.42
C ILE A 86 -3.31 -0.80 -17.57
N LYS A 87 -4.33 -1.20 -16.80
CA LYS A 87 -5.66 -0.60 -16.85
C LYS A 87 -5.60 0.90 -16.62
N GLY A 88 -4.92 1.34 -15.56
CA GLY A 88 -4.80 2.76 -15.23
C GLY A 88 -4.12 3.59 -16.31
N LYS A 89 -3.20 2.98 -17.09
CA LYS A 89 -2.48 3.64 -18.20
C LYS A 89 -3.27 3.69 -19.52
N LEU A 90 -4.34 2.93 -19.65
CA LEU A 90 -5.18 2.86 -20.86
C LEU A 90 -6.55 3.54 -20.68
N GLU A 91 -6.88 3.96 -19.46
CA GLU A 91 -8.09 4.73 -19.18
C GLU A 91 -7.95 6.14 -19.76
N ASN A 92 -8.94 6.55 -20.55
CA ASN A 92 -9.04 7.92 -21.06
C ASN A 92 -9.91 8.73 -20.11
N PHE A 93 -9.55 10.00 -19.92
CA PHE A 93 -10.29 10.96 -19.10
C PHE A 93 -10.57 12.23 -19.89
N ASP A 94 -11.61 12.96 -19.51
CA ASP A 94 -11.91 14.25 -20.10
C ASP A 94 -10.82 15.27 -19.76
N GLU A 95 -10.60 16.27 -20.62
CA GLU A 95 -9.60 17.32 -20.38
C GLU A 95 -10.05 18.34 -19.32
N GLU A 96 -11.35 18.48 -19.15
CA GLU A 96 -11.98 19.42 -18.23
C GLU A 96 -13.21 18.79 -17.60
N VAL A 97 -13.41 19.06 -16.31
CA VAL A 97 -14.53 18.55 -15.52
C VAL A 97 -14.94 19.62 -14.53
N ASP A 98 -16.25 19.80 -14.36
CA ASP A 98 -16.78 20.60 -13.26
C ASP A 98 -17.06 19.70 -12.07
N ILE A 99 -16.51 20.06 -10.92
CA ILE A 99 -16.61 19.30 -9.67
C ILE A 99 -17.10 20.21 -8.55
N GLU A 100 -17.93 19.70 -7.66
CA GLU A 100 -18.43 20.45 -6.52
C GLU A 100 -17.35 20.56 -5.42
N ALA A 101 -17.59 21.47 -4.46
CA ALA A 101 -16.74 21.57 -3.28
C ALA A 101 -16.75 20.25 -2.49
N GLY A 102 -15.58 19.77 -2.11
CA GLY A 102 -15.40 18.49 -1.42
C GLY A 102 -15.23 17.28 -2.35
N GLU A 103 -15.34 17.45 -3.67
CA GLU A 103 -15.22 16.37 -4.65
C GLU A 103 -13.86 16.35 -5.35
N ALA A 104 -13.56 15.22 -5.97
CA ALA A 104 -12.42 15.08 -6.86
C ALA A 104 -12.79 14.34 -8.14
N ALA A 105 -12.03 14.63 -9.19
CA ALA A 105 -12.11 13.94 -10.47
C ALA A 105 -10.71 13.68 -11.03
N LEU A 106 -10.66 12.79 -12.02
CA LEU A 106 -9.48 12.53 -12.81
C LEU A 106 -9.69 13.13 -14.19
N ILE A 107 -8.70 13.88 -14.65
CA ILE A 107 -8.67 14.48 -15.99
C ILE A 107 -7.39 14.11 -16.70
N GLU A 108 -7.35 14.34 -18.01
CA GLU A 108 -6.14 14.18 -18.81
C GLU A 108 -5.66 15.52 -19.37
N ILE A 109 -4.43 15.91 -19.05
CA ILE A 109 -3.80 17.11 -19.60
C ILE A 109 -2.53 16.71 -20.36
N LYS A 110 -2.54 16.90 -21.68
CA LYS A 110 -1.41 16.61 -22.58
C LYS A 110 -0.89 15.16 -22.41
N GLY A 111 -1.82 14.21 -22.29
CA GLY A 111 -1.51 12.79 -22.09
C GLY A 111 -0.98 12.43 -20.69
N ASN A 112 -1.09 13.33 -19.70
CA ASN A 112 -0.78 13.03 -18.31
C ASN A 112 -2.08 13.04 -17.50
N ARG A 113 -2.28 12.00 -16.69
CA ARG A 113 -3.43 11.87 -15.80
C ARG A 113 -3.23 12.75 -14.57
N ILE A 114 -4.20 13.61 -14.32
CA ILE A 114 -4.18 14.58 -13.23
C ILE A 114 -5.37 14.33 -12.31
N GLY A 115 -5.10 14.30 -11.01
CA GLY A 115 -6.12 14.30 -9.98
C GLY A 115 -6.46 15.73 -9.60
N VAL A 116 -7.73 16.10 -9.67
CA VAL A 116 -8.23 17.42 -9.32
C VAL A 116 -9.16 17.29 -8.13
N TYR A 117 -8.88 18.00 -7.05
CA TYR A 117 -9.73 18.10 -5.87
C TYR A 117 -10.14 19.55 -5.63
N LYS A 118 -11.41 19.82 -5.33
CA LYS A 118 -11.90 21.15 -4.94
C LYS A 118 -12.21 21.15 -3.44
N ASP A 119 -11.57 22.04 -2.67
CA ASP A 119 -11.88 22.17 -1.25
C ASP A 119 -13.16 22.97 -0.98
N GLU A 120 -13.57 23.04 0.28
CA GLU A 120 -14.78 23.74 0.73
C GLU A 120 -14.76 25.25 0.47
N ASN A 121 -13.57 25.83 0.25
CA ASN A 121 -13.39 27.24 -0.09
C ASN A 121 -13.34 27.47 -1.62
N GLY A 122 -13.51 26.42 -2.42
CA GLY A 122 -13.44 26.47 -3.88
C GLY A 122 -12.02 26.44 -4.43
N ARG A 123 -10.99 26.21 -3.60
CA ARG A 123 -9.61 26.10 -4.08
C ARG A 123 -9.39 24.74 -4.72
N LEU A 124 -8.76 24.74 -5.89
CA LEU A 124 -8.37 23.54 -6.62
C LEU A 124 -6.97 23.07 -6.22
N TYR A 125 -6.84 21.77 -6.02
CA TYR A 125 -5.58 21.05 -5.85
C TYR A 125 -5.45 20.09 -7.02
N MET A 126 -4.35 20.20 -7.76
CA MET A 126 -4.11 19.43 -8.97
C MET A 126 -2.77 18.72 -8.84
N VAL A 127 -2.77 17.40 -8.87
CA VAL A 127 -1.57 16.57 -8.68
C VAL A 127 -1.39 15.56 -9.81
N ASP A 128 -0.14 15.24 -10.13
CA ASP A 128 0.19 14.09 -10.98
C ASP A 128 -0.19 12.80 -10.23
N THR A 129 -1.12 12.00 -10.77
CA THR A 129 -1.60 10.77 -10.13
C THR A 129 -0.73 9.55 -10.41
N THR A 130 0.45 9.74 -11.01
CA THR A 130 1.42 8.66 -11.16
C THR A 130 2.02 8.34 -9.80
N CYS A 131 1.69 7.19 -9.22
CA CYS A 131 2.24 6.74 -7.94
C CYS A 131 3.78 6.78 -7.94
N THR A 132 4.37 7.46 -6.96
CA THR A 132 5.83 7.61 -6.83
C THR A 132 6.56 6.33 -6.44
N HIS A 133 5.86 5.25 -6.07
CA HIS A 133 6.49 3.97 -5.79
C HIS A 133 6.96 3.25 -7.07
N LEU A 134 6.00 2.81 -7.90
CA LEU A 134 6.25 2.02 -9.12
C LEU A 134 5.47 2.52 -10.34
N GLY A 135 4.87 3.71 -10.27
CA GLY A 135 4.28 4.38 -11.42
C GLY A 135 2.86 3.94 -11.80
N CYS A 136 2.18 3.15 -10.96
CA CYS A 136 0.74 2.88 -11.13
C CYS A 136 -0.09 4.18 -11.04
N GLU A 137 -1.23 4.24 -11.70
CA GLU A 137 -2.15 5.37 -11.53
C GLU A 137 -2.99 5.23 -10.25
N LEU A 138 -3.18 6.35 -9.57
CA LEU A 138 -3.94 6.43 -8.31
C LEU A 138 -5.44 6.62 -8.57
N ASN A 139 -6.27 6.11 -7.64
CA ASN A 139 -7.71 6.29 -7.64
C ASN A 139 -8.14 7.21 -6.49
N TRP A 140 -9.18 8.01 -6.70
CA TRP A 140 -9.75 8.82 -5.63
C TRP A 140 -10.54 7.97 -4.64
N ASN A 141 -10.31 8.21 -3.34
CA ASN A 141 -11.10 7.69 -2.24
C ASN A 141 -11.81 8.86 -1.55
N SER A 142 -13.09 9.06 -1.89
CA SER A 142 -13.91 10.15 -1.36
C SER A 142 -14.18 10.05 0.14
N ALA A 143 -14.16 8.84 0.71
CA ALA A 143 -14.43 8.64 2.12
C ALA A 143 -13.28 9.15 3.01
N GLU A 144 -12.04 9.07 2.52
CA GLU A 144 -10.85 9.51 3.25
C GLU A 144 -10.15 10.73 2.62
N LYS A 145 -10.72 11.29 1.54
CA LYS A 145 -10.17 12.42 0.76
C LYS A 145 -8.71 12.16 0.36
N SER A 146 -8.43 10.97 -0.16
CA SER A 146 -7.08 10.50 -0.49
C SER A 146 -6.98 9.91 -1.91
N TRP A 147 -5.77 9.95 -2.46
CA TRP A 147 -5.39 9.23 -3.67
C TRP A 147 -4.74 7.89 -3.29
N ASP A 148 -5.39 6.78 -3.65
CA ASP A 148 -5.01 5.43 -3.23
C ASP A 148 -4.47 4.61 -4.41
N CYS A 149 -3.30 4.00 -4.23
CA CYS A 149 -2.64 3.17 -5.23
C CYS A 149 -3.16 1.73 -5.19
N PRO A 150 -3.82 1.23 -6.26
CA PRO A 150 -4.40 -0.11 -6.28
C PRO A 150 -3.36 -1.23 -6.44
N CYS A 151 -2.08 -0.89 -6.63
CA CYS A 151 -1.03 -1.88 -6.83
C CYS A 151 -0.42 -2.35 -5.51
N HIS A 152 0.04 -1.43 -4.68
CA HIS A 152 0.79 -1.76 -3.46
C HIS A 152 0.29 -1.01 -2.22
N GLY A 153 -0.81 -0.26 -2.35
CA GLY A 153 -1.46 0.39 -1.22
C GLY A 153 -0.87 1.72 -0.77
N SER A 154 0.06 2.34 -1.53
CA SER A 154 0.49 3.72 -1.23
C SER A 154 -0.68 4.69 -1.27
N ARG A 155 -0.71 5.64 -0.33
CA ARG A 155 -1.79 6.61 -0.19
C ARG A 155 -1.23 8.01 -0.06
N PHE A 156 -1.93 8.96 -0.65
CA PHE A 156 -1.55 10.36 -0.66
C PHE A 156 -2.75 11.23 -0.30
N SER A 157 -2.54 12.35 0.35
CA SER A 157 -3.58 13.35 0.54
C SER A 157 -3.99 13.97 -0.79
N TYR A 158 -5.12 14.69 -0.79
CA TYR A 158 -5.61 15.39 -1.98
C TYR A 158 -4.60 16.38 -2.58
N ASP A 159 -3.68 16.93 -1.78
CA ASP A 159 -2.62 17.85 -2.18
C ASP A 159 -1.26 17.19 -2.44
N GLY A 160 -1.16 15.86 -2.25
CA GLY A 160 0.00 15.07 -2.70
C GLY A 160 0.95 14.58 -1.61
N GLU A 161 0.74 14.97 -0.35
CA GLU A 161 1.54 14.48 0.78
C GLU A 161 1.34 12.98 1.02
N ILE A 162 2.38 12.30 1.49
CA ILE A 162 2.31 10.86 1.75
C ILE A 162 1.50 10.59 3.01
N ILE A 163 0.44 9.79 2.88
CA ILE A 163 -0.32 9.25 4.00
C ILE A 163 0.21 7.86 4.39
N GLU A 164 0.47 7.01 3.40
CA GLU A 164 0.87 5.61 3.62
C GLU A 164 1.85 5.14 2.54
N GLY A 165 2.85 4.36 2.95
CA GLY A 165 3.86 3.77 2.07
C GLY A 165 3.29 2.65 1.19
N PRO A 166 4.11 1.99 0.35
CA PRO A 166 5.56 2.04 0.29
C PRO A 166 6.19 3.24 -0.43
N ALA A 167 5.41 4.14 -1.02
CA ALA A 167 5.94 5.38 -1.59
C ALA A 167 6.68 6.22 -0.54
N ILE A 168 7.79 6.83 -0.95
CA ILE A 168 8.65 7.66 -0.09
C ILE A 168 8.85 9.09 -0.60
N GLU A 169 8.26 9.41 -1.75
CA GLU A 169 8.26 10.75 -2.34
C GLU A 169 6.80 11.20 -2.50
N PRO A 170 6.46 12.47 -2.21
CA PRO A 170 5.11 13.00 -2.40
C PRO A 170 4.76 13.14 -3.89
N LEU A 171 3.47 13.26 -4.19
CA LEU A 171 3.01 13.65 -5.52
C LEU A 171 3.33 15.13 -5.74
N LYS A 172 3.65 15.47 -6.97
CA LYS A 172 3.91 16.85 -7.35
C LYS A 172 2.64 17.54 -7.81
N PRO A 173 2.44 18.81 -7.40
CA PRO A 173 1.46 19.68 -8.02
C PRO A 173 1.72 19.83 -9.52
N VAL A 174 0.64 20.03 -10.28
CA VAL A 174 0.74 20.34 -11.71
C VAL A 174 1.56 21.62 -11.91
N GLY A 175 2.57 21.55 -12.77
CA GLY A 175 3.50 22.66 -13.05
C GLY A 175 4.87 22.53 -12.38
N GLU A 176 5.01 21.67 -11.36
CA GLU A 176 6.28 21.43 -10.66
C GLU A 176 7.12 20.27 -11.25
N GLY A 177 6.74 19.82 -12.45
CA GLY A 177 7.33 18.70 -13.16
C GLY A 177 6.70 17.35 -12.78
N LYS A 178 7.23 16.27 -13.35
CA LYS A 178 6.69 14.91 -13.14
C LYS A 178 7.07 14.33 -11.79
N ASN A 179 6.22 13.43 -11.30
CA ASN A 179 6.52 12.60 -10.14
C ASN A 179 7.82 11.82 -10.33
N ARG A 180 8.60 11.73 -9.26
CA ARG A 180 9.78 10.88 -9.24
C ARG A 180 9.35 9.48 -8.81
N VAL A 181 9.44 8.53 -9.73
CA VAL A 181 9.15 7.11 -9.43
C VAL A 181 10.39 6.46 -8.85
N GLU A 182 10.37 6.13 -7.57
CA GLU A 182 11.46 5.48 -6.85
C GLU A 182 10.93 4.46 -5.84
N ALA A 183 11.29 3.20 -6.03
CA ALA A 183 10.80 2.11 -5.18
C ALA A 183 11.64 1.86 -3.92
N ARG A 184 12.77 2.57 -3.72
CA ARG A 184 13.87 2.27 -2.76
C ARG A 184 13.66 0.99 -1.95
N ILE A 185 13.92 -0.15 -2.58
CA ILE A 185 13.62 -1.44 -1.95
C ILE A 185 14.70 -1.78 -0.90
N ILE A 186 15.93 -1.25 -1.04
CA ILE A 186 17.05 -1.42 -0.10
C ILE A 186 18.01 -0.21 -0.23
N LYS A 187 18.53 0.30 0.89
CA LYS A 187 19.72 1.19 0.94
C LYS A 187 20.97 0.36 1.19
#